data_AF-A0A4V5ZQP5-F1
#
_entry.id   AF-A0A4V5ZQP5-F1
#
_cell.length_a   1.000
_cell.length_b   1.000
_cell.length_c   1.000
_cell.angle_alpha   90.00
_cell.angle_beta   90.00
_cell.angle_gamma   90.00
#
_symmetry.space_group_name_H-M   'P 1'
#
loop_
_entity.id
_entity.type
_entity.pdbx_description
1 polymer ?
#
loop_
_entity_poly.entity_id
_entity_poly.type
_entity_poly.pdbx_seq_one_letter_code
_entity_poly.pdbx_strand_id
1 'polypeptide(L)'
;MDNSVDHFELLKQQLPTLEAIPSDRGEISYFAQEALRFYSIAGTLRENDMLKNASAAERQISHILGRSLLEGFFWLIYIFDDSSKRAARFEEKINAFKREYGKFWNEPLIPDKASLETADPSWAALPRPKDVNSMLAQATNDHGDKLSYLYFTYRVASFDTHGNSMDALFQAVFGKPCNFAALDFVFGFDLIANHYLVIMAQLHDAGEI
;
A
#
# COMPACT_ATOMS: atom_id res chain seq x y z
N MET A 1 25.23 -18.29 -8.72
CA MET A 1 24.64 -17.54 -7.58
C MET A 1 24.34 -16.18 -8.14
N ASP A 2 23.06 -15.84 -8.22
CA ASP A 2 22.62 -14.58 -8.80
C ASP A 2 22.99 -13.45 -7.84
N ASN A 3 23.80 -12.49 -8.28
CA ASN A 3 24.19 -11.31 -7.52
C ASN A 3 23.08 -10.25 -7.63
N SER A 4 21.83 -10.64 -7.37
CA SER A 4 20.73 -9.67 -7.36
C SER A 4 20.88 -8.77 -6.14
N VAL A 5 20.85 -7.45 -6.36
CA VAL A 5 20.84 -6.44 -5.29
C VAL A 5 19.61 -6.67 -4.40
N ASP A 6 19.82 -6.78 -3.08
CA ASP A 6 18.71 -6.81 -2.10
C ASP A 6 18.31 -5.36 -1.77
N HIS A 7 17.27 -4.86 -2.43
CA HIS A 7 16.81 -3.47 -2.27
C HIS A 7 16.20 -3.23 -0.90
N PHE A 8 15.75 -4.27 -0.21
CA PHE A 8 15.20 -4.15 1.12
C PHE A 8 16.29 -3.82 2.15
N GLU A 9 17.46 -4.47 2.04
CA GLU A 9 18.62 -4.13 2.87
C GLU A 9 19.20 -2.75 2.52
N LEU A 10 19.08 -2.30 1.26
CA LEU A 10 19.41 -0.92 0.91
C LEU A 10 18.41 0.07 1.52
N LEU A 11 17.10 -0.22 1.48
CA LEU A 11 16.07 0.62 2.10
C LEU A 11 16.28 0.71 3.63
N LYS A 12 16.70 -0.38 4.27
CA LYS A 12 17.06 -0.42 5.70
C LYS A 12 18.13 0.62 6.05
N GLN A 13 19.12 0.79 5.19
CA GLN A 13 20.20 1.77 5.41
C GLN A 13 19.68 3.22 5.34
N GLN A 14 18.52 3.43 4.72
CA GLN A 14 17.88 4.72 4.55
C GLN A 14 16.83 5.05 5.63
N LEU A 15 16.52 4.12 6.54
CA LEU A 15 15.56 4.37 7.63
C LEU A 15 15.90 5.62 8.46
N PRO A 16 17.17 5.89 8.84
CA PRO A 16 17.49 7.11 9.58
C PRO A 16 17.16 8.39 8.80
N THR A 17 17.34 8.38 7.48
CA THR A 17 16.97 9.50 6.61
C THR A 17 15.45 9.69 6.58
N LEU A 18 14.69 8.59 6.45
CA LEU A 18 13.23 8.62 6.46
C LEU A 18 12.66 9.10 7.80
N GLU A 19 13.26 8.68 8.92
CA GLU A 19 12.90 9.11 10.28
C GLU A 19 13.20 10.59 10.53
N ALA A 20 14.21 11.15 9.87
CA ALA A 20 14.60 12.55 10.00
C ALA A 20 13.68 13.51 9.21
N ILE A 21 12.82 13.00 8.32
CA ILE A 21 11.87 13.83 7.55
C ILE A 21 10.83 14.43 8.51
N PRO A 22 10.68 15.77 8.57
CA PRO A 22 9.70 16.42 9.42
C PRO A 22 8.26 16.00 9.08
N SER A 23 7.38 15.94 10.08
CA SER A 23 5.99 15.47 9.92
C SER A 23 5.05 16.45 9.20
N ASP A 24 5.49 17.68 8.97
CA ASP A 24 4.72 18.76 8.35
C ASP A 24 5.01 18.96 6.84
N ARG A 25 5.87 18.12 6.24
CA ARG A 25 6.23 18.16 4.80
C ARG A 25 5.24 17.44 3.87
N GLY A 26 3.95 17.41 4.21
CA GLY A 26 2.88 16.97 3.31
C GLY A 26 3.13 15.60 2.67
N GLU A 27 3.21 15.56 1.34
CA GLU A 27 3.40 14.31 0.59
C GLU A 27 4.72 13.60 0.87
N ILE A 28 5.78 14.33 1.25
CA ILE A 28 7.10 13.76 1.55
C ILE A 28 7.05 13.04 2.89
N SER A 29 6.40 13.65 3.89
CA SER A 29 6.15 12.99 5.18
C SER A 29 5.27 11.76 5.02
N TYR A 30 4.27 11.82 4.14
CA TYR A 30 3.42 10.67 3.83
C TYR A 30 4.23 9.51 3.21
N PHE A 31 5.10 9.81 2.24
CA PHE A 31 6.05 8.84 1.69
C PHE A 31 6.94 8.23 2.78
N ALA A 32 7.55 9.06 3.62
CA ALA A 32 8.43 8.60 4.68
C ALA A 32 7.74 7.61 5.63
N GLN A 33 6.52 7.96 6.07
CA GLN A 33 5.74 7.12 6.96
C GLN A 33 5.33 5.79 6.30
N GLU A 34 4.92 5.81 5.04
CA GLU A 34 4.58 4.57 4.32
C GLU A 34 5.81 3.70 4.02
N ALA A 35 6.98 4.29 3.77
CA ALA A 35 8.23 3.54 3.62
C ALA A 35 8.66 2.87 4.93
N LEU A 36 8.56 3.57 6.06
CA LEU A 36 8.81 3.01 7.40
C LEU A 36 7.80 1.91 7.77
N ARG A 37 6.50 2.15 7.49
CA ARG A 37 5.45 1.15 7.70
C ARG A 37 5.68 -0.09 6.85
N PHE A 38 6.05 0.09 5.59
CA PHE A 38 6.42 -0.99 4.69
C PHE A 38 7.58 -1.80 5.25
N TYR A 39 8.69 -1.16 5.61
CA TYR A 39 9.86 -1.85 6.16
C TYR A 39 9.49 -2.67 7.41
N SER A 40 8.70 -2.09 8.33
CA SER A 40 8.26 -2.77 9.55
C SER A 40 7.43 -4.03 9.25
N ILE A 41 6.39 -3.92 8.43
CA ILE A 41 5.49 -5.06 8.14
C ILE A 41 6.18 -6.10 7.25
N ALA A 42 6.82 -5.68 6.17
CA ALA A 42 7.50 -6.58 5.25
C ALA A 42 8.69 -7.27 5.93
N GLY A 43 9.43 -6.56 6.78
CA GLY A 43 10.52 -7.11 7.59
C GLY A 43 10.00 -8.19 8.54
N THR A 44 8.91 -7.90 9.26
CA THR A 44 8.26 -8.88 10.14
C THR A 44 7.85 -10.14 9.38
N LEU A 45 7.23 -9.99 8.21
CA LEU A 45 6.83 -11.14 7.38
C LEU A 45 8.03 -11.95 6.87
N ARG A 46 9.12 -11.28 6.46
CA ARG A 46 10.36 -11.93 6.00
C ARG A 46 11.05 -12.70 7.12
N GLU A 47 11.27 -12.05 8.26
CA GLU A 47 12.01 -12.62 9.40
C GLU A 47 11.30 -13.82 10.03
N ASN A 48 9.97 -13.90 9.90
CA ASN A 48 9.16 -15.00 10.43
C ASN A 48 8.80 -16.06 9.38
N ASP A 49 9.44 -16.05 8.20
CA ASP A 49 9.24 -17.06 7.14
C ASP A 49 7.76 -17.18 6.68
N MET A 50 7.06 -16.04 6.65
CA MET A 50 5.62 -15.96 6.36
C MET A 50 5.32 -15.67 4.89
N LEU A 51 6.33 -15.69 4.01
CA LEU A 51 6.19 -15.32 2.59
C LEU A 51 6.12 -16.50 1.62
N LYS A 52 6.12 -17.74 2.13
CA LYS A 52 6.05 -18.97 1.32
C LYS A 52 4.79 -19.06 0.47
N ASN A 53 3.65 -18.60 1.00
CA ASN A 53 2.35 -18.49 0.33
C ASN A 53 1.88 -19.76 -0.43
N ALA A 54 2.34 -20.95 -0.03
CA ALA A 54 2.11 -22.20 -0.76
C ALA A 54 0.72 -22.79 -0.52
N SER A 55 0.03 -22.40 0.57
CA SER A 55 -1.35 -22.80 0.87
C SER A 55 -2.26 -21.63 1.25
N ALA A 56 -3.58 -21.83 1.24
CA ALA A 56 -4.53 -20.82 1.71
C ALA A 56 -4.28 -20.43 3.17
N ALA A 57 -3.97 -21.40 4.03
CA ALA A 57 -3.64 -21.16 5.43
C ALA A 57 -2.41 -20.25 5.59
N GLU A 58 -1.34 -20.47 4.82
CA GLU A 58 -0.14 -19.65 4.86
C GLU A 58 -0.38 -18.21 4.38
N ARG A 59 -1.34 -18.02 3.46
CA ARG A 59 -1.70 -16.70 2.92
C ARG A 59 -2.58 -15.87 3.85
N GLN A 60 -3.24 -16.48 4.84
CA GLN A 60 -4.19 -15.78 5.72
C GLN A 60 -3.59 -14.59 6.48
N ILE A 61 -2.27 -14.56 6.67
CA ILE A 61 -1.59 -13.41 7.29
C ILE A 61 -0.87 -12.59 6.22
N SER A 62 -0.07 -13.24 5.37
CA SER A 62 0.78 -12.55 4.40
C SER A 62 -0.01 -11.80 3.33
N HIS A 63 -1.14 -12.33 2.84
CA HIS A 63 -2.00 -11.61 1.88
C HIS A 63 -2.77 -10.47 2.52
N ILE A 64 -3.17 -10.59 3.79
CA ILE A 64 -3.85 -9.49 4.51
C ILE A 64 -2.88 -8.33 4.70
N LEU A 65 -1.71 -8.60 5.26
CA LEU A 65 -0.67 -7.60 5.49
C LEU A 65 -0.11 -7.10 4.15
N GLY A 66 0.11 -7.98 3.19
CA GLY A 66 0.55 -7.65 1.84
C GLY A 66 -0.43 -6.74 1.11
N ARG A 67 -1.75 -6.98 1.20
CA ARG A 67 -2.75 -6.04 0.65
C ARG A 67 -2.61 -4.65 1.27
N SER A 68 -2.47 -4.59 2.59
CA SER A 68 -2.30 -3.32 3.30
C SER A 68 -1.08 -2.54 2.78
N LEU A 69 0.00 -3.24 2.43
CA LEU A 69 1.20 -2.64 1.83
C LEU A 69 0.99 -2.23 0.36
N LEU A 70 0.34 -3.07 -0.44
CA LEU A 70 0.08 -2.82 -1.86
C LEU A 70 -0.73 -1.52 -2.07
N GLU A 71 -1.76 -1.28 -1.28
CA GLU A 71 -2.58 -0.08 -1.45
C GLU A 71 -1.80 1.20 -1.16
N GLY A 72 -0.98 1.21 -0.10
CA GLY A 72 -0.08 2.31 0.21
C GLY A 72 0.94 2.55 -0.91
N PHE A 73 1.55 1.46 -1.40
CA PHE A 73 2.47 1.49 -2.53
C PHE A 73 1.84 2.08 -3.80
N PHE A 74 0.62 1.69 -4.16
CA PHE A 74 -0.06 2.24 -5.35
C PHE A 74 -0.37 3.72 -5.21
N TRP A 75 -0.69 4.19 -4.00
CA TRP A 75 -0.84 5.62 -3.74
C TRP A 75 0.48 6.36 -3.92
N LEU A 76 1.59 5.81 -3.43
CA LEU A 76 2.91 6.43 -3.60
C LEU A 76 3.34 6.47 -5.06
N ILE A 77 3.18 5.39 -5.81
CA ILE A 77 3.41 5.41 -7.26
C ILE A 77 2.59 6.52 -7.91
N TYR A 78 1.29 6.56 -7.64
CA TYR A 78 0.42 7.57 -8.24
C TYR A 78 0.87 9.00 -7.86
N ILE A 79 1.16 9.27 -6.60
CA ILE A 79 1.55 10.59 -6.12
C ILE A 79 2.90 11.01 -6.74
N PHE A 80 3.89 10.13 -6.77
CA PHE A 80 5.27 10.46 -7.18
C PHE A 80 5.57 10.22 -8.66
N ASP A 81 4.64 9.66 -9.44
CA ASP A 81 4.79 9.44 -10.89
C ASP A 81 4.94 10.74 -11.71
N ASP A 82 4.42 11.87 -11.24
CA ASP A 82 4.54 13.17 -11.91
C ASP A 82 4.67 14.30 -10.88
N SER A 83 5.87 14.87 -10.77
CA SER A 83 6.19 15.94 -9.81
C SER A 83 5.28 17.16 -9.96
N SER A 84 4.82 17.48 -11.18
CA SER A 84 3.90 18.60 -11.42
C SER A 84 2.48 18.37 -10.89
N LYS A 85 2.11 17.09 -10.66
CA LYS A 85 0.81 16.69 -10.12
C LYS A 85 0.87 16.22 -8.67
N ARG A 86 2.06 16.07 -8.09
CA ARG A 86 2.31 15.43 -6.79
C ARG A 86 1.41 15.98 -5.67
N ALA A 87 1.43 17.30 -5.45
CA ALA A 87 0.61 17.95 -4.42
C ALA A 87 -0.90 17.75 -4.65
N ALA A 88 -1.37 17.87 -5.90
CA ALA A 88 -2.79 17.67 -6.22
C ALA A 88 -3.23 16.21 -6.00
N ARG A 89 -2.38 15.24 -6.37
CA ARG A 89 -2.62 13.81 -6.14
C ARG A 89 -2.58 13.45 -4.64
N PHE A 90 -1.73 14.12 -3.86
CA PHE A 90 -1.74 13.97 -2.41
C PHE A 90 -3.00 14.56 -1.76
N GLU A 91 -3.50 15.70 -2.23
CA GLU A 91 -4.79 16.24 -1.76
C GLU A 91 -5.95 15.28 -2.09
N GLU A 92 -5.91 14.54 -3.20
CA GLU A 92 -6.87 13.45 -3.46
C GLU A 92 -6.82 12.37 -2.37
N LYS A 93 -5.62 11.98 -1.90
CA LYS A 93 -5.44 11.01 -0.80
C LYS A 93 -5.98 11.56 0.52
N ILE A 94 -5.70 12.83 0.82
CA ILE A 94 -6.26 13.51 2.00
C ILE A 94 -7.79 13.50 1.95
N ASN A 95 -8.38 13.83 0.79
CA ASN A 95 -9.82 13.83 0.61
C ASN A 95 -10.43 12.42 0.73
N ALA A 96 -9.73 11.39 0.25
CA ALA A 96 -10.10 10.00 0.48
C ALA A 96 -10.19 9.70 1.98
N PHE A 97 -9.17 10.07 2.76
CA PHE A 97 -9.15 9.89 4.21
C PHE A 97 -10.27 10.67 4.90
N LYS A 98 -10.43 11.98 4.62
CA LYS A 98 -11.50 12.83 5.17
C LYS A 98 -12.88 12.19 4.97
N ARG A 99 -13.14 11.63 3.78
CA ARG A 99 -14.41 10.96 3.48
C ARG A 99 -14.62 9.69 4.29
N GLU A 100 -13.62 8.80 4.36
CA GLU A 100 -13.75 7.55 5.14
C GLU A 100 -13.82 7.81 6.64
N TYR A 101 -13.02 8.75 7.15
CA TYR A 101 -13.11 9.20 8.54
C TYR A 101 -14.47 9.81 8.85
N GLY A 102 -15.01 10.65 7.95
CA GLY A 102 -16.35 11.22 8.10
C GLY A 102 -17.44 10.16 8.13
N LYS A 103 -17.34 9.09 7.35
CA LYS A 103 -18.26 7.94 7.45
C LYS A 103 -18.13 7.26 8.79
N PHE A 104 -16.89 6.88 9.18
CA PHE A 104 -16.61 6.24 10.44
C PHE A 104 -17.16 7.07 11.59
N TRP A 105 -16.77 8.34 11.71
CA TRP A 105 -17.24 9.26 12.74
C TRP A 105 -18.77 9.34 12.83
N ASN A 106 -19.51 9.23 11.72
CA ASN A 106 -20.96 9.25 11.74
C ASN A 106 -21.61 7.94 12.21
N GLU A 107 -20.82 6.90 12.48
CA GLU A 107 -21.36 5.66 13.02
C GLU A 107 -21.90 5.86 14.44
N PRO A 108 -23.14 5.40 14.72
CA PRO A 108 -23.82 5.72 15.98
C PRO A 108 -23.26 4.95 17.17
N LEU A 109 -22.56 3.84 16.93
CA LEU A 109 -22.11 2.90 17.96
C LEU A 109 -20.60 2.97 18.23
N ILE A 110 -19.91 4.03 17.78
CA ILE A 110 -18.47 4.18 18.06
C ILE A 110 -18.26 4.32 19.58
N PRO A 111 -17.48 3.41 20.20
CA PRO A 111 -17.03 3.58 21.57
C PRO A 111 -16.18 4.84 21.71
N ASP A 112 -16.31 5.56 22.82
CA ASP A 112 -15.48 6.72 23.16
C ASP A 112 -15.42 7.81 22.09
N LYS A 113 -16.49 7.99 21.30
CA LYS A 113 -16.56 9.01 20.25
C LYS A 113 -16.14 10.41 20.72
N ALA A 114 -16.39 10.78 21.98
CA ALA A 114 -15.98 12.06 22.53
C ALA A 114 -14.46 12.30 22.56
N SER A 115 -13.62 11.26 22.41
CA SER A 115 -12.17 11.37 22.38
C SER A 115 -11.56 11.43 20.97
N LEU A 116 -12.38 11.42 19.91
CA LEU A 116 -11.89 11.56 18.55
C LEU A 116 -12.23 12.94 17.98
N GLU A 117 -11.47 13.30 16.96
CA GLU A 117 -11.55 14.60 16.34
C GLU A 117 -12.84 14.72 15.53
N THR A 118 -13.57 15.82 15.74
CA THR A 118 -14.86 15.98 15.08
C THR A 118 -14.67 16.11 13.57
N ALA A 119 -15.31 15.22 12.81
CA ALA A 119 -15.31 15.30 11.35
C ALA A 119 -16.08 16.55 10.90
N ASP A 120 -15.51 17.29 9.94
CA ASP A 120 -16.19 18.42 9.32
C ASP A 120 -17.36 17.91 8.44
N PRO A 121 -18.60 18.40 8.64
CA PRO A 121 -19.74 17.97 7.83
C PRO A 121 -19.57 18.20 6.32
N SER A 122 -18.76 19.17 5.92
CA SER A 122 -18.47 19.46 4.50
C SER A 122 -17.71 18.34 3.79
N TRP A 123 -17.05 17.43 4.54
CA TRP A 123 -16.29 16.31 3.95
C TRP A 123 -17.16 15.35 3.15
N ALA A 124 -18.47 15.28 3.44
CA ALA A 124 -19.42 14.49 2.65
C ALA A 124 -19.49 14.93 1.18
N ALA A 125 -19.25 16.23 0.90
CA ALA A 125 -19.31 16.83 -0.42
C ALA A 125 -17.98 16.79 -1.20
N LEU A 126 -16.88 16.35 -0.58
CA LEU A 126 -15.58 16.22 -1.25
C LEU A 126 -15.66 15.25 -2.44
N PRO A 127 -14.84 15.40 -3.50
CA PRO A 127 -14.81 14.44 -4.59
C PRO A 127 -14.54 13.02 -4.09
N ARG A 128 -15.17 12.02 -4.72
CA ARG A 128 -14.85 10.61 -4.43
C ARG A 128 -13.44 10.31 -4.95
N PRO A 129 -12.61 9.59 -4.18
CA PRO A 129 -11.31 9.16 -4.69
C PRO A 129 -11.50 8.20 -5.86
N LYS A 130 -10.50 8.16 -6.74
CA LYS A 130 -10.42 7.15 -7.79
C LYS A 130 -10.32 5.77 -7.14
N ASP A 131 -10.96 4.77 -7.75
CA ASP A 131 -10.66 3.39 -7.38
C ASP A 131 -9.21 3.03 -7.79
N VAL A 132 -8.65 2.00 -7.17
CA VAL A 132 -7.24 1.61 -7.38
C VAL A 132 -6.91 1.38 -8.87
N ASN A 133 -7.82 0.78 -9.65
CA ASN A 133 -7.57 0.55 -11.07
C ASN A 133 -7.54 1.86 -11.86
N SER A 134 -8.52 2.74 -11.62
CA SER A 134 -8.57 4.07 -12.22
C SER A 134 -7.37 4.94 -11.82
N MET A 135 -6.88 4.80 -10.59
CA MET A 135 -5.67 5.49 -10.11
C MET A 135 -4.42 4.98 -10.84
N LEU A 136 -4.23 3.66 -10.93
CA LEU A 136 -3.10 3.05 -11.63
C LEU A 136 -3.11 3.35 -13.14
N ALA A 137 -4.29 3.51 -13.75
CA ALA A 137 -4.41 3.91 -15.16
C ALA A 137 -3.88 5.34 -15.43
N GLN A 138 -3.68 6.16 -14.40
CA GLN A 138 -3.12 7.51 -14.52
C GLN A 138 -1.59 7.56 -14.38
N ALA A 139 -0.97 6.49 -13.89
CA ALA A 139 0.48 6.38 -13.73
C ALA A 139 1.10 5.52 -14.85
N THR A 140 2.38 5.72 -15.10
CA THR A 140 3.14 5.03 -16.15
C THR A 140 4.46 4.46 -15.63
N ASN A 141 4.93 3.37 -16.23
CA ASN A 141 6.32 2.94 -16.06
C ASN A 141 7.26 3.80 -16.95
N ASP A 142 8.57 3.54 -16.84
CA ASP A 142 9.60 4.23 -17.64
C ASP A 142 9.47 3.99 -19.16
N HIS A 143 8.67 3.01 -19.58
CA HIS A 143 8.35 2.71 -20.98
C HIS A 143 7.09 3.43 -21.47
N GLY A 144 6.38 4.15 -20.60
CA GLY A 144 5.12 4.83 -20.91
C GLY A 144 3.87 3.95 -20.83
N ASP A 145 3.99 2.69 -20.39
CA ASP A 145 2.86 1.79 -20.23
C ASP A 145 2.07 2.12 -18.97
N LYS A 146 0.75 2.02 -19.04
CA LYS A 146 -0.14 2.25 -17.89
C LYS A 146 0.02 1.17 -16.83
N LEU A 147 0.11 1.57 -15.57
CA LEU A 147 0.30 0.64 -14.44
C LEU A 147 -0.97 -0.11 -14.03
N SER A 148 -2.09 0.06 -14.74
CA SER A 148 -3.34 -0.69 -14.48
C SER A 148 -3.16 -2.21 -14.57
N TYR A 149 -2.12 -2.71 -15.25
CA TYR A 149 -1.79 -4.14 -15.22
C TYR A 149 -1.42 -4.64 -13.82
N LEU A 150 -1.04 -3.77 -12.87
CA LEU A 150 -0.76 -4.17 -11.48
C LEU A 150 -2.04 -4.43 -10.67
N TYR A 151 -3.21 -4.01 -11.17
CA TYR A 151 -4.47 -4.09 -10.42
C TYR A 151 -4.84 -5.52 -10.00
N PHE A 152 -4.43 -6.55 -10.74
CA PHE A 152 -4.72 -7.93 -10.36
C PHE A 152 -4.04 -8.31 -9.03
N THR A 153 -2.87 -7.74 -8.70
CA THR A 153 -2.17 -8.07 -7.45
C THR A 153 -3.00 -7.63 -6.24
N TYR A 154 -3.58 -6.42 -6.30
CA TYR A 154 -4.57 -5.95 -5.33
C TYR A 154 -5.75 -6.92 -5.23
N ARG A 155 -6.30 -7.36 -6.36
CA ARG A 155 -7.45 -8.27 -6.40
C ARG A 155 -7.14 -9.63 -5.78
N VAL A 156 -5.99 -10.22 -6.07
CA VAL A 156 -5.57 -11.52 -5.51
C VAL A 156 -5.44 -11.41 -4.00
N ALA A 157 -4.69 -10.42 -3.50
CA ALA A 157 -4.54 -10.22 -2.05
C ALA A 157 -5.87 -9.88 -1.36
N SER A 158 -6.82 -9.27 -2.07
CA SER A 158 -8.15 -8.94 -1.54
C SER A 158 -9.02 -10.15 -1.21
N PHE A 159 -8.86 -11.29 -1.90
CA PHE A 159 -9.68 -12.47 -1.63
C PHE A 159 -9.47 -13.02 -0.22
N ASP A 160 -8.25 -12.92 0.32
CA ASP A 160 -7.91 -13.41 1.66
C ASP A 160 -8.28 -12.42 2.79
N THR A 161 -8.57 -11.15 2.46
CA THR A 161 -8.73 -10.08 3.47
C THR A 161 -10.05 -10.04 4.22
N HIS A 162 -11.06 -10.78 3.79
CA HIS A 162 -12.32 -10.86 4.51
C HIS A 162 -12.33 -11.95 5.59
N GLY A 163 -11.16 -12.52 5.94
CA GLY A 163 -11.02 -13.48 7.05
C GLY A 163 -11.77 -14.79 6.85
N ASN A 164 -12.26 -15.05 5.63
CA ASN A 164 -13.00 -16.25 5.31
C ASN A 164 -12.03 -17.41 5.07
N SER A 165 -12.37 -18.60 5.55
CA SER A 165 -11.68 -19.83 5.15
C SER A 165 -11.96 -20.10 3.68
N MET A 166 -11.03 -19.72 2.80
CA MET A 166 -11.16 -19.93 1.37
C MET A 166 -11.31 -21.41 1.02
N ASP A 167 -10.68 -22.31 1.76
CA ASP A 167 -10.80 -23.75 1.55
C ASP A 167 -12.24 -24.23 1.79
N ALA A 168 -12.89 -23.75 2.87
CA ALA A 168 -14.29 -24.08 3.13
C ALA A 168 -15.22 -23.54 2.04
N LEU A 169 -14.98 -22.30 1.58
CA LEU A 169 -15.75 -21.70 0.49
C LEU A 169 -15.53 -22.42 -0.84
N PHE A 170 -14.30 -22.79 -1.17
CA PHE A 170 -14.00 -23.56 -2.38
C PHE A 170 -14.63 -24.94 -2.35
N GLN A 171 -14.56 -25.63 -1.21
CA GLN A 171 -15.22 -26.92 -1.05
C GLN A 171 -16.74 -26.79 -1.20
N ALA A 172 -17.36 -25.76 -0.64
CA ALA A 172 -18.80 -25.54 -0.73
C ALA A 172 -19.27 -25.19 -2.15
N VAL A 173 -18.48 -24.40 -2.89
CA VAL A 173 -18.86 -23.92 -4.24
C VAL A 173 -18.50 -24.93 -5.33
N PHE A 174 -17.34 -25.58 -5.23
CA PHE A 174 -16.78 -26.41 -6.30
C PHE A 174 -16.73 -27.91 -5.95
N GLY A 175 -17.04 -28.30 -4.70
CA GLY A 175 -17.01 -29.69 -4.25
C GLY A 175 -15.61 -30.28 -4.14
N LYS A 176 -14.55 -29.46 -4.22
CA LYS A 176 -13.16 -29.91 -4.20
C LYS A 176 -12.22 -28.82 -3.65
N PRO A 177 -11.00 -29.18 -3.22
CA PRO A 177 -9.92 -28.23 -3.04
C PRO A 177 -9.61 -27.51 -4.37
N CYS A 178 -9.43 -26.19 -4.30
CA CYS A 178 -9.11 -25.37 -5.46
C CYS A 178 -7.75 -24.71 -5.32
N ASN A 179 -6.98 -24.72 -6.39
CA ASN A 179 -5.82 -23.85 -6.52
C ASN A 179 -6.32 -22.41 -6.73
N PHE A 180 -5.69 -21.46 -6.04
CA PHE A 180 -5.96 -20.03 -6.20
C PHE A 180 -4.65 -19.30 -6.45
N ALA A 181 -4.72 -18.15 -7.12
CA ALA A 181 -3.55 -17.34 -7.38
C ALA A 181 -2.86 -16.94 -6.07
N ALA A 182 -1.54 -17.07 -6.03
CA ALA A 182 -0.70 -16.60 -4.93
C ALA A 182 0.20 -15.49 -5.46
N LEU A 183 0.56 -14.55 -4.59
CA LEU A 183 1.53 -13.52 -4.90
C LEU A 183 2.89 -13.93 -4.36
N ASP A 184 3.93 -13.73 -5.18
CA ASP A 184 5.30 -13.77 -4.70
C ASP A 184 5.63 -12.44 -4.01
N PHE A 185 5.41 -12.39 -2.71
CA PHE A 185 5.75 -11.21 -1.91
C PHE A 185 7.24 -11.08 -1.63
N VAL A 186 8.05 -12.12 -1.82
CA VAL A 186 9.52 -11.98 -1.75
C VAL A 186 9.98 -11.07 -2.88
N PHE A 187 9.59 -11.41 -4.11
CA PHE A 187 9.87 -10.58 -5.28
C PHE A 187 9.15 -9.23 -5.21
N GLY A 188 7.87 -9.23 -4.85
CA GLY A 188 7.07 -8.01 -4.76
C GLY A 188 7.62 -6.99 -3.76
N PHE A 189 8.11 -7.43 -2.60
CA PHE A 189 8.66 -6.52 -1.60
C PHE A 189 10.02 -5.96 -2.02
N ASP A 190 10.86 -6.73 -2.72
CA ASP A 190 12.10 -6.19 -3.28
C ASP A 190 11.80 -5.08 -4.31
N LEU A 191 10.81 -5.27 -5.19
CA LEU A 191 10.38 -4.25 -6.14
C LEU A 191 9.84 -2.98 -5.46
N ILE A 192 9.04 -3.12 -4.40
CA ILE A 192 8.53 -1.97 -3.63
C ILE A 192 9.70 -1.22 -2.97
N ALA A 193 10.64 -1.95 -2.36
CA ALA A 193 11.83 -1.34 -1.75
C ALA A 193 12.67 -0.56 -2.77
N ASN A 194 12.89 -1.14 -3.95
CA ASN A 194 13.57 -0.45 -5.06
C ASN A 194 12.85 0.83 -5.46
N HIS A 195 11.52 0.79 -5.62
CA HIS A 195 10.76 1.98 -5.99
C HIS A 195 10.85 3.10 -4.93
N TYR A 196 10.85 2.74 -3.65
CA TYR A 196 11.06 3.73 -2.59
C TYR A 196 12.45 4.35 -2.62
N LEU A 197 13.49 3.56 -2.91
CA LEU A 197 14.84 4.08 -3.13
C LEU A 197 14.89 5.06 -4.31
N VAL A 198 14.18 4.76 -5.40
CA VAL A 198 14.05 5.65 -6.56
C VAL A 198 13.37 6.97 -6.16
N ILE A 199 12.25 6.92 -5.44
CA ILE A 199 11.59 8.14 -4.94
C ILE A 199 12.55 8.96 -4.07
N MET A 200 13.30 8.31 -3.17
CA MET A 200 14.24 9.05 -2.34
C MET A 200 15.35 9.71 -3.16
N ALA A 201 15.92 9.01 -4.14
CA ALA A 201 16.97 9.57 -4.98
C ALA A 201 16.47 10.82 -5.72
N GLN A 202 15.25 10.77 -6.25
CA GLN A 202 14.61 11.91 -6.91
C GLN A 202 14.41 13.09 -5.94
N LEU A 203 13.97 12.83 -4.71
CA LEU A 203 13.80 13.87 -3.69
C LEU A 203 15.13 14.51 -3.28
N HIS A 204 16.18 13.70 -3.12
CA HIS A 204 17.52 14.19 -2.79
C HIS A 204 18.10 15.05 -3.93
N ASP A 205 17.97 14.59 -5.18
CA ASP A 205 18.45 15.32 -6.36
C ASP A 205 17.69 16.66 -6.56
N ALA A 206 16.43 16.72 -6.12
CA ALA A 206 15.63 17.94 -6.11
C ALA A 206 15.91 18.85 -4.89
N GLY A 207 16.73 18.42 -3.93
CA GLY A 207 17.01 19.15 -2.68
C GLY A 207 15.83 19.22 -1.72
N GLU A 208 14.89 18.26 -1.83
CA GLU A 208 13.67 18.18 -1.05
C GLU A 208 13.83 17.35 0.23
N ILE A 209 14.89 16.56 0.33
CA ILE A 209 15.36 15.85 1.54
C ILE A 209 16.88 15.91 1.65
#